data_AF-A0A3G6PJM7-F1
#
_entry.id   AF-A0A3G6PJM7-F1
#
_cell.length_a   1.000
_cell.length_b   1.000
_cell.length_c   1.000
_cell.angle_alpha   90.00
_cell.angle_beta   90.00
_cell.angle_gamma   90.00
#
_symmetry.space_group_name_H-M   'P 1'
#
loop_
_entity.id
_entity.type
_entity.pdbx_description
1 polymer ?
#
loop_
_entity_poly.entity_id
_entity_poly.type
_entity_poly.pdbx_seq_one_letter_code
_entity_poly.pdbx_strand_id
1 'polypeptide(L)'
;MKEKIKISSPCSQDWGNMEQVTGGRFCDTCEKKVWDFDHLSNAEIDEVLKSSHSVCGKKTLLKPTFSSVFLALTLTSAIYVNAQSEHKSPTENICQKSITINGKLTSSKNVKLASGEISLVTLDKIYHAKADEAGNFTLSFPEKALTEHNIIRIDYTTIDSSNREFTDSNSSILKTNELLGKQNFEIERGYVTIGGLYISDHQPPDYYFLDGKQIGKRKFEKIKKEHPDYKYLAFYDEVIVKKLTRKSFIENLYLLYSK
;
A
#
# COMPACT_ATOMS: atom_id res chain seq x y z
N MET A 1 -11.73 -15.07 6.48
CA MET A 1 -12.39 -15.34 5.18
C MET A 1 -12.65 -14.00 4.51
N LYS A 2 -12.21 -13.77 3.25
CA LYS A 2 -12.47 -12.49 2.57
C LYS A 2 -13.91 -12.52 2.03
N GLU A 3 -14.79 -11.68 2.56
CA GLU A 3 -16.09 -11.46 1.90
C GLU A 3 -15.83 -10.71 0.58
N LYS A 4 -16.21 -11.36 -0.52
CA LYS A 4 -16.07 -10.80 -1.86
C LYS A 4 -17.42 -10.21 -2.25
N ILE A 5 -17.52 -8.88 -2.20
CA ILE A 5 -18.67 -8.19 -2.79
C ILE A 5 -18.45 -8.19 -4.31
N LYS A 6 -19.22 -9.00 -5.03
CA LYS A 6 -19.18 -9.06 -6.49
C LYS A 6 -20.16 -8.04 -7.06
N ILE A 7 -19.65 -7.02 -7.73
CA ILE A 7 -20.48 -6.12 -8.54
C ILE A 7 -20.68 -6.79 -9.89
N SER A 8 -21.87 -7.33 -10.14
CA SER A 8 -22.17 -8.04 -11.39
C SER A 8 -22.19 -7.13 -12.62
N SER A 9 -22.57 -5.86 -12.44
CA SER A 9 -22.77 -4.91 -13.54
C SER A 9 -22.44 -3.48 -13.06
N PRO A 10 -21.19 -3.03 -13.19
CA PRO A 10 -20.84 -1.65 -12.87
C PRO A 10 -21.60 -0.68 -13.80
N CYS A 11 -22.07 0.44 -13.25
CA CYS A 11 -22.72 1.47 -14.05
C CYS A 11 -21.67 2.23 -14.87
N SER A 12 -21.91 2.38 -16.18
CA SER A 12 -21.04 3.12 -17.11
C SER A 12 -21.48 4.57 -17.32
N GLN A 13 -22.54 5.02 -16.64
CA GLN A 13 -23.07 6.37 -16.80
C GLN A 13 -22.14 7.39 -16.14
N ASP A 14 -22.01 8.55 -16.78
CA ASP A 14 -21.23 9.66 -16.24
C ASP A 14 -21.96 10.28 -15.03
N TRP A 15 -21.29 10.25 -13.88
CA TRP A 15 -21.76 10.88 -12.65
C TRP A 15 -22.07 12.37 -12.82
N GLY A 16 -21.32 13.08 -13.66
CA GLY A 16 -21.51 14.51 -13.92
C GLY A 16 -22.87 14.84 -14.51
N ASN A 17 -23.45 13.92 -15.28
CA ASN A 17 -24.70 14.10 -16.01
C ASN A 17 -25.94 13.59 -15.24
N MET A 18 -25.76 13.01 -14.05
CA MET A 18 -26.87 12.51 -13.22
C MET A 18 -27.58 13.63 -12.45
N GLU A 19 -28.88 13.47 -12.22
CA GLU A 19 -29.69 14.40 -11.42
C GLU A 19 -29.23 14.40 -9.96
N GLN A 20 -29.11 15.58 -9.35
CA GLN A 20 -28.71 15.71 -7.96
C GLN A 20 -29.89 15.39 -7.03
N VAL A 21 -29.66 14.49 -6.06
CA VAL A 21 -30.64 14.13 -5.03
C VAL A 21 -30.01 14.18 -3.64
N THR A 22 -30.81 14.12 -2.59
CA THR A 22 -30.30 14.17 -1.21
C THR A 22 -29.31 13.04 -0.92
N GLY A 23 -28.06 13.39 -0.61
CA GLY A 23 -27.00 12.43 -0.29
C GLY A 23 -26.43 11.65 -1.47
N GLY A 24 -26.64 12.10 -2.72
CA GLY A 24 -26.06 11.46 -3.89
C GLY A 24 -26.58 12.02 -5.22
N ARG A 25 -26.64 11.16 -6.23
CA ARG A 25 -27.25 11.46 -7.53
C ARG A 25 -28.17 10.33 -7.98
N PHE A 26 -29.11 10.61 -8.86
CA PHE A 26 -29.99 9.60 -9.44
C PHE A 26 -29.55 9.27 -10.87
N CYS A 27 -29.39 7.97 -11.15
CA CYS A 27 -29.04 7.49 -12.47
C CYS A 27 -30.29 6.95 -13.18
N ASP A 28 -30.73 7.62 -14.24
CA ASP A 28 -31.92 7.23 -15.00
C ASP A 28 -31.76 5.86 -15.68
N THR A 29 -30.54 5.49 -16.09
CA THR A 29 -30.29 4.19 -16.74
C THR A 29 -30.35 3.02 -15.76
N CYS A 30 -29.89 3.23 -14.53
CA CYS A 30 -29.89 2.19 -13.50
C CYS A 30 -31.12 2.24 -12.60
N GLU A 31 -31.95 3.28 -12.75
CA GLU A 31 -33.10 3.63 -11.91
C GLU A 31 -32.75 3.55 -10.40
N LYS A 32 -31.55 4.01 -10.06
CA LYS A 32 -30.98 3.89 -8.71
C LYS A 32 -30.41 5.20 -8.23
N LYS A 33 -30.60 5.45 -6.94
CA LYS A 33 -29.77 6.41 -6.20
C LYS A 33 -28.34 5.90 -6.14
N VAL A 34 -27.41 6.69 -6.63
CA VAL A 34 -25.97 6.48 -6.54
C VAL A 34 -25.44 7.35 -5.40
N TRP A 35 -25.01 6.70 -4.32
CA TRP A 35 -24.43 7.36 -3.15
C TRP A 35 -23.01 7.85 -3.44
N ASP A 36 -22.67 9.04 -2.96
CA ASP A 36 -21.30 9.56 -3.08
C ASP A 36 -20.45 9.09 -1.89
N PHE A 37 -19.92 7.87 -1.97
CA PHE A 37 -19.12 7.26 -0.90
C PHE A 37 -17.77 7.94 -0.69
N ASP A 38 -17.38 8.79 -1.61
CA ASP A 38 -16.17 9.62 -1.49
C ASP A 38 -16.19 10.56 -0.28
N HIS A 39 -17.37 10.92 0.19
CA HIS A 39 -17.55 11.86 1.31
C HIS A 39 -18.03 11.18 2.58
N LEU A 40 -18.10 9.85 2.59
CA LEU A 40 -18.53 9.06 3.74
C LEU A 40 -17.35 8.30 4.35
N SER A 41 -17.34 8.20 5.67
CA SER A 41 -16.47 7.30 6.41
C SER A 41 -16.85 5.83 6.18
N ASN A 42 -15.95 4.89 6.49
CA ASN A 42 -16.25 3.47 6.37
C ASN A 42 -17.45 3.05 7.25
N ALA A 43 -17.62 3.66 8.43
CA ALA A 43 -18.75 3.39 9.31
C ALA A 43 -20.09 3.84 8.71
N GLU A 44 -20.12 5.02 8.09
CA GLU A 44 -21.30 5.54 7.39
C GLU A 44 -21.61 4.72 6.13
N ILE A 45 -20.58 4.27 5.41
CA ILE A 45 -20.77 3.35 4.27
C ILE A 45 -21.37 2.03 4.75
N ASP A 46 -20.88 1.45 5.85
CA ASP A 46 -21.43 0.22 6.42
C ASP A 46 -22.91 0.38 6.84
N GLU A 47 -23.29 1.54 7.36
CA GLU A 47 -24.69 1.85 7.69
C GLU A 47 -25.57 1.93 6.44
N VAL A 48 -25.10 2.58 5.38
CA VAL A 48 -25.79 2.61 4.08
C VAL A 48 -25.95 1.21 3.51
N LEU A 49 -24.92 0.36 3.60
CA LEU A 49 -24.96 -1.03 3.12
C LEU A 49 -25.89 -1.93 3.94
N LYS A 50 -26.07 -1.67 5.24
CA LYS A 50 -27.02 -2.41 6.10
C LYS A 50 -28.48 -2.00 5.87
N SER A 51 -28.72 -0.73 5.56
CA SER A 51 -30.07 -0.17 5.43
C SER A 51 -30.79 -0.55 4.14
N SER A 52 -30.06 -0.95 3.08
CA SER A 52 -30.65 -1.29 1.79
C SER A 52 -29.96 -2.49 1.13
N HIS A 53 -30.75 -3.36 0.52
CA HIS A 53 -30.25 -4.56 -0.17
C HIS A 53 -29.81 -4.27 -1.62
N SER A 54 -30.07 -3.07 -2.14
CA SER A 54 -29.74 -2.66 -3.50
C SER A 54 -29.10 -1.27 -3.52
N VAL A 55 -27.83 -1.21 -3.09
CA VAL A 55 -27.06 0.04 -3.01
C VAL A 55 -26.19 0.21 -4.26
N CYS A 56 -26.22 1.41 -4.83
CA CYS A 56 -25.26 1.85 -5.85
C CYS A 56 -24.41 2.98 -5.25
N GLY A 57 -23.09 2.94 -5.46
CA GLY A 57 -22.18 3.93 -4.87
C GLY A 57 -21.06 4.29 -5.82
N LYS A 58 -20.73 5.58 -5.87
CA LYS A 58 -19.54 6.12 -6.53
C LYS A 58 -18.45 6.27 -5.47
N LYS A 59 -17.32 5.60 -5.70
CA LYS A 59 -16.12 5.71 -4.87
C LYS A 59 -14.92 5.86 -5.79
N THR A 60 -14.29 7.02 -5.74
CA THR A 60 -13.02 7.29 -6.39
C THR A 60 -11.97 6.46 -5.67
N LEU A 61 -11.35 5.52 -6.39
CA LEU A 61 -10.32 4.62 -5.86
C LEU A 61 -9.02 5.35 -5.43
N LEU A 62 -8.97 6.66 -5.62
CA LEU A 62 -7.85 7.53 -5.29
C LEU A 62 -8.38 8.78 -4.59
N LYS A 63 -8.33 8.79 -3.26
CA LYS A 63 -8.30 10.03 -2.49
C LYS A 63 -7.02 10.07 -1.67
N PRO A 64 -6.00 10.85 -2.07
CA PRO A 64 -4.99 11.29 -1.13
C PRO A 64 -5.69 12.23 -0.15
N THR A 65 -5.99 11.76 1.06
CA THR A 65 -6.39 12.64 2.15
C THR A 65 -5.14 13.41 2.56
N PHE A 66 -4.91 14.57 1.95
CA PHE A 66 -3.91 15.53 2.41
C PHE A 66 -4.40 16.14 3.73
N SER A 67 -4.10 15.47 4.85
CA SER A 67 -4.04 16.18 6.13
C SER A 67 -2.73 16.96 6.13
N SER A 68 -2.78 18.20 5.64
CA SER A 68 -1.66 19.14 5.65
C SER A 68 -1.35 19.54 7.09
N VAL A 69 -0.55 18.73 7.78
CA VAL A 69 0.20 19.18 8.95
C VAL A 69 1.66 18.98 8.60
N PHE A 70 2.25 20.04 8.03
CA PHE A 70 3.70 20.15 7.92
C PHE A 70 4.26 20.15 9.35
N LEU A 71 4.86 19.04 9.77
CA LEU A 71 5.64 18.95 11.00
C LEU A 71 7.09 18.62 10.66
N ALA A 72 7.97 19.32 11.38
CA ALA A 72 9.34 19.63 11.01
C ALA A 72 10.20 18.40 10.68
N LEU A 73 10.83 18.43 9.50
CA LEU A 73 11.94 17.55 9.15
C LEU A 73 13.15 17.96 9.99
N THR A 74 13.47 17.20 11.05
CA THR A 74 14.79 17.29 11.68
C THR A 74 15.79 16.56 10.79
N LEU A 75 16.36 17.27 9.83
CA LEU A 75 17.55 16.84 9.11
C LEU A 75 18.72 16.84 10.11
N THR A 76 19.02 15.70 10.73
CA THR A 76 20.29 15.55 11.46
C THR A 76 21.43 15.46 10.46
N SER A 77 22.15 16.57 10.26
CA SER A 77 23.46 16.56 9.60
C SER A 77 24.44 15.76 10.46
N ALA A 78 25.12 14.78 9.87
CA ALA A 78 26.13 13.99 10.56
C ALA A 78 27.38 14.85 10.86
N ILE A 79 27.92 14.73 12.07
CA ILE A 79 29.20 15.30 12.49
C ILE A 79 30.31 14.37 12.00
N TYR A 80 31.28 14.90 11.24
CA TYR A 80 32.47 14.16 10.82
C TYR A 80 33.49 14.11 11.97
N VAL A 81 33.83 12.90 12.42
CA VAL A 81 35.09 12.66 13.15
C VAL A 81 36.15 12.31 12.10
N ASN A 82 37.00 13.27 11.74
CA ASN A 82 38.19 12.97 10.95
C ASN A 82 39.26 12.39 11.89
N ALA A 83 39.43 11.07 11.88
CA ALA A 83 40.68 10.46 12.29
C ALA A 83 41.61 10.44 11.05
N GLN A 84 42.69 11.21 11.10
CA GLN A 84 43.73 11.20 10.07
C GLN A 84 44.50 9.88 10.09
N SER A 85 44.49 9.15 8.99
CA SER A 85 45.70 8.44 8.55
C SER A 85 45.77 8.43 7.02
N GLU A 86 46.94 8.81 6.52
CA GLU A 86 47.27 8.84 5.11
C GLU A 86 47.34 7.41 4.57
N HIS A 87 46.58 7.08 3.51
CA HIS A 87 47.05 6.35 2.33
C HIS A 87 45.90 6.14 1.32
N LYS A 88 46.20 6.42 0.04
CA LYS A 88 45.27 6.57 -1.09
C LYS A 88 44.48 5.29 -1.44
N SER A 89 43.15 5.43 -1.50
CA SER A 89 42.30 4.90 -2.57
C SER A 89 41.09 5.83 -2.73
N PRO A 90 40.60 6.12 -3.94
CA PRO A 90 39.39 6.91 -4.11
C PRO A 90 38.19 5.99 -3.88
N THR A 91 37.89 5.68 -2.62
CA THR A 91 36.52 5.27 -2.29
C THR A 91 35.68 6.52 -2.35
N GLU A 92 34.82 6.60 -3.36
CA GLU A 92 33.73 7.57 -3.44
C GLU A 92 32.98 7.57 -2.10
N ASN A 93 33.22 8.59 -1.28
CA ASN A 93 32.44 8.84 -0.09
C ASN A 93 31.04 9.30 -0.54
N ILE A 94 30.17 8.35 -0.86
CA ILE A 94 28.75 8.62 -1.08
C ILE A 94 28.14 8.91 0.30
N CYS A 95 28.07 10.19 0.64
CA CYS A 95 27.23 10.68 1.73
C CYS A 95 25.77 10.29 1.43
N GLN A 96 25.33 9.12 1.91
CA GLN A 96 23.96 8.69 1.75
C GLN A 96 23.08 9.44 2.74
N LYS A 97 22.54 10.57 2.29
CA LYS A 97 21.46 11.28 2.98
C LYS A 97 20.33 10.28 3.31
N SER A 98 20.07 10.11 4.59
CA SER A 98 19.01 9.24 5.11
C SER A 98 17.75 10.07 5.37
N ILE A 99 16.61 9.41 5.19
CA ILE A 99 15.29 9.93 5.50
C ILE A 99 14.72 9.06 6.61
N THR A 100 14.03 9.71 7.54
CA THR A 100 13.29 9.06 8.62
C THR A 100 11.84 9.52 8.57
N ILE A 101 10.92 8.56 8.58
CA ILE A 101 9.47 8.78 8.71
C ILE A 101 9.04 8.29 10.08
N ASN A 102 8.48 9.20 10.88
CA ASN A 102 7.78 8.85 12.11
C ASN A 102 6.29 8.82 11.84
N GLY A 103 5.62 7.77 12.27
CA GLY A 103 4.18 7.64 12.06
C GLY A 103 3.54 6.69 13.04
N LYS A 104 2.22 6.56 12.90
CA LYS A 104 1.38 5.70 13.72
C LYS A 104 0.48 4.84 12.84
N LEU A 105 0.46 3.54 13.13
CA LEU A 105 -0.51 2.60 12.60
C LEU A 105 -1.84 2.77 13.34
N THR A 106 -2.92 3.03 12.59
CA THR A 106 -4.24 3.33 13.15
C THR A 106 -5.31 2.39 12.61
N SER A 107 -6.27 2.01 13.45
CA SER A 107 -7.46 1.25 13.05
C SER A 107 -8.71 2.12 13.26
N SER A 108 -9.62 2.13 12.28
CA SER A 108 -10.93 2.77 12.34
C SER A 108 -11.96 1.97 13.16
N LYS A 109 -11.79 0.63 13.25
CA LYS A 109 -12.61 -0.33 14.01
C LYS A 109 -12.22 -0.46 15.48
N ASN A 110 -11.25 0.36 15.93
CA ASN A 110 -10.75 0.38 17.30
C ASN A 110 -10.31 -1.02 17.81
N VAL A 111 -9.75 -1.85 16.91
CA VAL A 111 -9.20 -3.15 17.28
C VAL A 111 -7.80 -3.00 17.87
N LYS A 112 -7.43 -3.90 18.79
CA LYS A 112 -6.10 -3.88 19.40
C LYS A 112 -5.06 -4.33 18.37
N LEU A 113 -3.99 -3.57 18.19
CA LEU A 113 -2.84 -3.98 17.39
C LEU A 113 -1.99 -4.94 18.22
N ALA A 114 -1.79 -6.17 17.73
CA ALA A 114 -0.87 -7.14 18.33
C ALA A 114 0.54 -7.01 17.75
N SER A 115 0.64 -6.79 16.44
CA SER A 115 1.91 -6.52 15.77
C SER A 115 1.66 -5.71 14.50
N GLY A 116 2.57 -4.80 14.16
CA GLY A 116 2.56 -4.11 12.88
C GLY A 116 3.96 -3.89 12.34
N GLU A 117 4.15 -4.07 11.04
CA GLU A 117 5.39 -3.80 10.33
C GLU A 117 5.06 -2.97 9.09
N ILE A 118 5.67 -1.79 8.99
CA ILE A 118 5.57 -0.94 7.81
C ILE A 118 6.83 -1.09 6.96
N SER A 119 6.65 -1.19 5.65
CA SER A 119 7.72 -1.41 4.69
C SER A 119 7.63 -0.47 3.49
N LEU A 120 8.75 0.18 3.16
CA LEU A 120 8.98 0.74 1.82
C LEU A 120 9.54 -0.38 0.94
N VAL A 121 8.77 -0.73 -0.10
CA VAL A 121 9.10 -1.84 -1.00
C VAL A 121 9.72 -1.31 -2.28
N THR A 122 10.97 -1.69 -2.56
CA THR A 122 11.61 -1.51 -3.86
C THR A 122 11.95 -2.87 -4.47
N LEU A 123 12.35 -2.91 -5.74
CA LEU A 123 12.73 -4.19 -6.37
C LEU A 123 13.99 -4.80 -5.72
N ASP A 124 14.96 -3.94 -5.41
CA ASP A 124 16.29 -4.31 -4.92
C ASP A 124 16.34 -4.51 -3.41
N LYS A 125 15.58 -3.74 -2.62
CA LYS A 125 15.65 -3.78 -1.17
C LYS A 125 14.31 -3.47 -0.52
N ILE A 126 14.09 -4.06 0.65
CA ILE A 126 12.98 -3.67 1.53
C ILE A 126 13.53 -2.91 2.73
N TYR A 127 12.96 -1.74 3.01
CA TYR A 127 13.22 -0.99 4.23
C TYR A 127 11.99 -1.10 5.10
N HIS A 128 12.15 -1.57 6.33
CA HIS A 128 11.01 -1.87 7.19
C HIS A 128 11.27 -1.43 8.63
N ALA A 129 10.18 -1.18 9.34
CA ALA A 129 10.18 -0.85 10.76
C ALA A 129 8.98 -1.52 11.44
N LYS A 130 9.20 -2.01 12.66
CA LYS A 130 8.13 -2.53 13.51
C LYS A 130 7.50 -1.39 14.28
N ALA A 131 6.19 -1.43 14.39
CA ALA A 131 5.43 -0.56 15.27
C ALA A 131 5.45 -1.09 16.70
N ASP A 132 5.40 -0.17 17.67
CA ASP A 132 5.17 -0.50 19.08
C ASP A 132 3.71 -0.92 19.35
N GLU A 133 3.40 -1.27 20.60
CA GLU A 133 2.04 -1.66 21.01
C GLU A 133 0.99 -0.55 20.83
N ALA A 134 1.44 0.72 20.82
CA ALA A 134 0.59 1.88 20.55
C ALA A 134 0.49 2.18 19.04
N GLY A 135 1.18 1.42 18.20
CA GLY A 135 1.22 1.58 16.74
C GLY A 135 2.26 2.57 16.23
N ASN A 136 3.07 3.20 17.08
CA ASN A 136 4.08 4.16 16.63
C ASN A 136 5.28 3.44 16.01
N PHE A 137 5.84 4.00 14.94
CA PHE A 137 7.01 3.45 14.27
C PHE A 137 7.95 4.56 13.81
N THR A 138 9.20 4.17 13.59
CA THR A 138 10.23 5.01 12.95
C THR A 138 10.87 4.23 11.82
N LEU A 139 10.60 4.63 10.58
CA LEU A 139 11.10 3.98 9.37
C LEU A 139 12.23 4.84 8.78
N SER A 140 13.42 4.25 8.62
CA SER A 140 14.59 4.92 8.05
C SER A 140 15.10 4.23 6.78
N PHE A 141 15.40 5.02 5.75
CA PHE A 141 15.90 4.55 4.46
C PHE A 141 16.73 5.65 3.75
N PRO A 142 17.61 5.30 2.80
CA PRO A 142 18.36 6.31 2.06
C PRO A 142 17.43 7.06 1.10
N GLU A 143 17.66 8.37 0.92
CA GLU A 143 16.86 9.23 0.04
C GLU A 143 16.73 8.67 -1.39
N LYS A 144 17.78 8.02 -1.88
CA LYS A 144 17.82 7.36 -3.21
C LYS A 144 16.79 6.24 -3.39
N ALA A 145 16.21 5.72 -2.31
CA ALA A 145 15.16 4.70 -2.38
C ALA A 145 13.80 5.28 -2.78
N LEU A 146 13.62 6.60 -2.67
CA LEU A 146 12.38 7.26 -3.08
C LEU A 146 12.30 7.37 -4.60
N THR A 147 11.09 7.16 -5.09
CA THR A 147 10.69 7.50 -6.45
C THR A 147 9.47 8.42 -6.38
N GLU A 148 9.00 8.95 -7.52
CA GLU A 148 7.78 9.75 -7.55
C GLU A 148 6.58 9.05 -6.88
N HIS A 149 6.50 7.73 -7.00
CA HIS A 149 5.41 6.89 -6.49
C HIS A 149 5.99 5.72 -5.69
N ASN A 150 5.78 5.73 -4.39
CA ASN A 150 6.38 4.80 -3.45
C ASN A 150 5.35 3.78 -2.99
N ILE A 151 5.76 2.52 -2.84
CA ILE A 151 4.86 1.46 -2.38
C ILE A 151 5.14 1.19 -0.92
N ILE A 152 4.13 1.48 -0.11
CA ILE A 152 4.12 1.19 1.31
C ILE A 152 3.27 -0.05 1.54
N ARG A 153 3.88 -1.06 2.15
CA ARG A 153 3.19 -2.26 2.62
C ARG A 153 3.13 -2.24 4.13
N ILE A 154 1.97 -2.58 4.68
CA ILE A 154 1.79 -2.75 6.12
C ILE A 154 1.33 -4.17 6.35
N ASP A 155 2.15 -4.97 7.02
CA ASP A 155 1.79 -6.29 7.51
C ASP A 155 1.40 -6.15 8.99
N TYR A 156 0.26 -6.68 9.39
CA TYR A 156 -0.26 -6.47 10.74
C TYR A 156 -1.03 -7.67 11.27
N THR A 157 -1.09 -7.76 12.60
CA THR A 157 -1.96 -8.69 13.34
C THR A 157 -2.77 -7.87 14.33
N THR A 158 -4.09 -8.04 14.31
CA THR A 158 -5.02 -7.42 15.26
C THR A 158 -5.67 -8.47 16.14
N ILE A 159 -6.09 -8.06 17.33
CA ILE A 159 -6.88 -8.87 18.26
C ILE A 159 -8.27 -8.24 18.36
N ASP A 160 -9.29 -9.04 18.05
CA ASP A 160 -10.69 -8.63 18.20
C ASP A 160 -11.18 -8.72 19.66
N SER A 161 -12.40 -8.26 19.92
CA SER A 161 -13.01 -8.31 21.26
C SER A 161 -13.23 -9.74 21.80
N SER A 162 -13.18 -10.75 20.92
CA SER A 162 -13.26 -12.17 21.28
C SER A 162 -11.88 -12.80 21.50
N ASN A 163 -10.83 -11.98 21.59
CA ASN A 163 -9.43 -12.40 21.73
C ASN A 163 -8.92 -13.27 20.58
N ARG A 164 -9.50 -13.12 19.38
CA ARG A 164 -9.04 -13.82 18.18
C ARG A 164 -8.04 -12.95 17.42
N GLU A 165 -6.92 -13.55 17.07
CA GLU A 165 -5.91 -12.90 16.23
C GLU A 165 -6.30 -12.96 14.75
N PHE A 166 -6.08 -11.86 14.06
CA PHE A 166 -6.27 -11.72 12.63
C PHE A 166 -5.04 -11.08 12.00
N THR A 167 -4.32 -11.86 11.21
CA THR A 167 -3.16 -11.37 10.45
C THR A 167 -3.55 -11.05 9.02
N ASP A 168 -3.14 -9.89 8.52
CA ASP A 168 -3.36 -9.45 7.16
C ASP A 168 -2.30 -8.45 6.71
N SER A 169 -2.40 -7.99 5.47
CA SER A 169 -1.53 -6.96 4.92
C SER A 169 -2.28 -6.04 3.97
N ASN A 170 -1.92 -4.75 3.95
CA ASN A 170 -2.36 -3.83 2.91
C ASN A 170 -1.16 -3.22 2.19
N SER A 171 -1.40 -2.65 1.01
CA SER A 171 -0.38 -1.96 0.23
C SER A 171 -0.98 -0.72 -0.40
N SER A 172 -0.23 0.37 -0.38
CA SER A 172 -0.64 1.68 -0.87
C SER A 172 0.43 2.29 -1.77
N ILE A 173 0.01 3.05 -2.77
CA ILE A 173 0.89 3.86 -3.61
C ILE A 173 0.79 5.30 -3.10
N LEU A 174 1.90 5.85 -2.62
CA LEU A 174 1.96 7.22 -2.10
C LEU A 174 2.95 8.04 -2.91
N LYS A 175 2.58 9.28 -3.23
CA LYS A 175 3.55 10.23 -3.80
C LYS A 175 4.63 10.56 -2.75
N THR A 176 5.81 10.98 -3.18
CA THR A 176 6.89 11.33 -2.23
C THR A 176 6.46 12.37 -1.20
N ASN A 177 5.86 13.46 -1.64
CA ASN A 177 5.39 14.51 -0.73
C ASN A 177 4.29 14.03 0.23
N GLU A 178 3.41 13.15 -0.25
CA GLU A 178 2.37 12.52 0.57
C GLU A 178 2.98 11.59 1.61
N LEU A 179 3.88 10.69 1.21
CA LEU A 179 4.57 9.76 2.11
C LEU A 179 5.31 10.52 3.21
N LEU A 180 6.06 11.56 2.86
CA LEU A 180 6.85 12.35 3.81
C LEU A 180 5.99 13.21 4.74
N GLY A 181 4.77 13.58 4.32
CA GLY A 181 3.83 14.35 5.15
C GLY A 181 2.85 13.52 5.96
N LYS A 182 2.80 12.20 5.76
CA LYS A 182 1.78 11.32 6.36
C LYS A 182 2.20 10.87 7.76
N GLN A 183 1.32 11.11 8.73
CA GLN A 183 1.54 10.72 10.13
C GLN A 183 0.77 9.45 10.52
N ASN A 184 -0.45 9.28 10.00
CA ASN A 184 -1.30 8.14 10.32
C ASN A 184 -1.43 7.21 9.11
N PHE A 185 -1.23 5.92 9.36
CA PHE A 185 -1.24 4.86 8.38
C PHE A 185 -2.32 3.85 8.78
N GLU A 186 -3.39 3.80 8.01
CA GLU A 186 -4.51 2.93 8.33
C GLU A 186 -4.17 1.47 8.03
N ILE A 187 -4.37 0.59 9.01
CA ILE A 187 -4.11 -0.84 8.84
C ILE A 187 -5.29 -1.58 8.18
N GLU A 188 -6.45 -0.94 8.04
CA GLU A 188 -7.64 -1.64 7.57
C GLU A 188 -7.66 -1.85 6.06
N ARG A 189 -8.47 -2.81 5.62
CA ARG A 189 -8.69 -3.04 4.19
C ARG A 189 -9.46 -1.86 3.62
N GLY A 190 -8.83 -1.15 2.68
CA GLY A 190 -9.59 -0.54 1.60
C GLY A 190 -10.28 -1.65 0.81
N TYR A 191 -11.59 -1.61 0.70
CA TYR A 191 -12.32 -2.46 -0.24
C TYR A 191 -11.74 -2.25 -1.64
N VAL A 192 -11.19 -3.31 -2.26
CA VAL A 192 -10.82 -3.28 -3.68
C VAL A 192 -12.09 -3.57 -4.48
N THR A 193 -12.60 -2.55 -5.17
CA THR A 193 -13.66 -2.72 -6.16
C THR A 193 -13.04 -3.22 -7.46
N ILE A 194 -13.26 -4.49 -7.81
CA ILE A 194 -12.88 -5.01 -9.13
C ILE A 194 -14.04 -4.72 -10.09
N GLY A 195 -13.89 -3.67 -10.91
CA GLY A 195 -14.79 -3.35 -12.01
C GLY A 195 -14.15 -3.74 -13.34
N GLY A 196 -14.70 -4.75 -14.01
CA GLY A 196 -14.33 -5.13 -15.38
C GLY A 196 -14.07 -6.63 -15.54
N LEU A 197 -14.72 -7.24 -16.52
CA LEU A 197 -14.33 -8.55 -17.05
C LEU A 197 -13.27 -8.27 -18.13
N TYR A 198 -12.00 -8.52 -17.82
CA TYR A 198 -10.93 -8.52 -18.82
C TYR A 198 -10.71 -9.98 -19.27
N ILE A 199 -11.29 -10.35 -20.41
CA ILE A 199 -10.94 -11.60 -21.09
C ILE A 199 -9.83 -11.22 -22.09
N SER A 200 -8.60 -11.59 -21.75
CA SER A 200 -7.46 -11.57 -22.68
C SER A 200 -7.02 -13.00 -22.91
N ASP A 201 -6.84 -13.39 -24.16
CA ASP A 201 -6.28 -14.70 -24.54
C ASP A 201 -4.78 -14.81 -24.22
N HIS A 202 -4.15 -13.72 -23.76
CA HIS A 202 -2.77 -13.68 -23.31
C HIS A 202 -2.74 -13.44 -21.81
N GLN A 203 -2.38 -14.48 -21.05
CA GLN A 203 -1.98 -14.34 -19.65
C GLN A 203 -0.59 -13.66 -19.62
N PRO A 204 -0.46 -12.44 -19.07
CA PRO A 204 0.82 -11.80 -18.90
C PRO A 204 1.73 -12.71 -18.05
N PRO A 205 3.03 -12.81 -18.36
CA PRO A 205 3.90 -13.69 -17.59
C PRO A 205 4.03 -13.19 -16.15
N ASP A 206 4.05 -14.12 -15.20
CA ASP A 206 4.48 -13.87 -13.83
C ASP A 206 5.96 -13.45 -13.79
N TYR A 207 6.31 -12.50 -12.94
CA TYR A 207 7.71 -12.10 -12.74
C TYR A 207 8.21 -12.44 -11.35
N TYR A 208 9.43 -12.97 -11.31
CA TYR A 208 10.08 -13.44 -10.10
C TYR A 208 11.41 -12.71 -9.95
N PHE A 209 11.61 -12.05 -8.81
CA PHE A 209 12.83 -11.29 -8.51
C PHE A 209 13.46 -11.77 -7.21
N LEU A 210 14.80 -11.84 -7.20
CA LEU A 210 15.62 -12.00 -6.01
C LEU A 210 16.55 -10.80 -5.94
N ASP A 211 16.44 -9.98 -4.89
CA ASP A 211 17.28 -8.80 -4.65
C ASP A 211 17.40 -7.88 -5.89
N GLY A 212 16.26 -7.59 -6.50
CA GLY A 212 16.18 -6.74 -7.71
C GLY A 212 16.56 -7.43 -9.02
N LYS A 213 17.10 -8.65 -8.99
CA LYS A 213 17.43 -9.42 -10.19
C LYS A 213 16.29 -10.35 -10.61
N GLN A 214 15.84 -10.20 -11.86
CA GLN A 214 14.85 -11.11 -12.42
C GLN A 214 15.43 -12.54 -12.55
N ILE A 215 14.69 -13.53 -12.07
CA ILE A 215 15.02 -14.96 -12.16
C ILE A 215 13.83 -15.77 -12.68
N GLY A 216 14.07 -17.01 -13.10
CA GLY A 216 13.00 -17.92 -13.54
C GLY A 216 12.25 -18.54 -12.37
N LYS A 217 10.94 -18.80 -12.55
CA LYS A 217 10.03 -19.43 -11.55
C LYS A 217 10.64 -20.63 -10.83
N ARG A 218 11.18 -21.61 -11.58
CA ARG A 218 11.78 -22.81 -10.99
C ARG A 218 12.91 -22.49 -10.02
N LYS A 219 13.76 -21.51 -10.37
CA LYS A 219 14.87 -21.06 -9.52
C LYS A 219 14.35 -20.32 -8.29
N PHE A 220 13.34 -19.46 -8.47
CA PHE A 220 12.71 -18.72 -7.37
C PHE A 220 12.10 -19.67 -6.33
N GLU A 221 11.25 -20.61 -6.75
CA GLU A 221 10.61 -21.56 -5.84
C GLU A 221 11.60 -22.45 -5.11
N LYS A 222 12.69 -22.85 -5.80
CA LYS A 222 13.80 -23.58 -5.17
C LYS A 222 14.44 -22.76 -4.04
N ILE A 223 14.85 -21.52 -4.33
CA ILE A 223 15.53 -20.64 -3.36
C ILE A 223 14.60 -20.33 -2.18
N LYS A 224 13.32 -20.02 -2.44
CA LYS A 224 12.32 -19.78 -1.40
C LYS A 224 12.14 -20.98 -0.45
N LYS A 225 12.20 -22.20 -0.99
CA LYS A 225 12.13 -23.43 -0.19
C LYS A 225 13.40 -23.67 0.63
N GLU A 226 14.56 -23.38 0.03
CA GLU A 226 15.87 -23.56 0.67
C GLU A 226 16.16 -22.50 1.75
N HIS A 227 15.56 -21.31 1.62
CA HIS A 227 15.76 -20.17 2.51
C HIS A 227 14.42 -19.64 3.04
N PRO A 228 13.77 -20.35 3.99
CA PRO A 228 12.48 -19.95 4.56
C PRO A 228 12.57 -18.64 5.36
N ASP A 229 13.77 -18.19 5.69
CA ASP A 229 14.04 -16.94 6.41
C ASP A 229 14.12 -15.70 5.49
N TYR A 230 14.12 -15.88 4.17
CA TYR A 230 14.08 -14.76 3.23
C TYR A 230 12.69 -14.10 3.23
N LYS A 231 12.65 -12.77 3.14
CA LYS A 231 11.36 -12.05 3.11
C LYS A 231 10.72 -12.26 1.74
N TYR A 232 9.53 -12.85 1.73
CA TYR A 232 8.74 -13.08 0.52
C TYR A 232 7.55 -12.12 0.45
N LEU A 233 7.42 -11.39 -0.66
CA LEU A 233 6.27 -10.55 -0.96
C LEU A 233 5.65 -10.95 -2.31
N ALA A 234 4.33 -10.87 -2.42
CA ALA A 234 3.59 -11.06 -3.66
C ALA A 234 2.59 -9.93 -3.89
N PHE A 235 2.52 -9.45 -5.13
CA PHE A 235 1.61 -8.40 -5.57
C PHE A 235 0.82 -8.89 -6.79
N TYR A 236 -0.50 -8.67 -6.73
CA TYR A 236 -1.48 -9.08 -7.74
C TYR A 236 -2.23 -7.87 -8.33
N ASP A 237 -1.88 -6.66 -7.88
CA ASP A 237 -2.47 -5.42 -8.36
C ASP A 237 -1.63 -4.86 -9.51
N GLU A 238 -2.21 -4.78 -10.70
CA GLU A 238 -1.53 -4.36 -11.92
C GLU A 238 -0.87 -2.97 -11.79
N VAL A 239 -1.51 -2.04 -11.07
CA VAL A 239 -0.99 -0.68 -10.88
C VAL A 239 0.26 -0.70 -10.02
N ILE A 240 0.22 -1.43 -8.90
CA ILE A 240 1.38 -1.61 -8.02
C ILE A 240 2.51 -2.29 -8.77
N VAL A 241 2.20 -3.39 -9.48
CA VAL A 241 3.17 -4.16 -10.26
C VAL A 241 3.84 -3.29 -11.32
N LYS A 242 3.06 -2.50 -12.07
CA LYS A 242 3.57 -1.58 -13.09
C LYS A 242 4.46 -0.51 -12.49
N LYS A 243 4.14 0.01 -11.30
CA LYS A 243 4.96 1.01 -10.61
C LYS A 243 6.29 0.43 -10.11
N LEU A 244 6.31 -0.79 -9.57
CA LEU A 244 7.55 -1.46 -9.15
C LEU A 244 8.45 -1.82 -10.33
N THR A 245 7.87 -2.46 -11.35
CA THR A 245 8.65 -3.05 -12.46
C THR A 245 8.91 -2.09 -13.60
N ARG A 246 8.17 -0.97 -13.66
CA ARG A 246 8.10 -0.05 -14.81
C ARG A 246 7.68 -0.75 -16.12
N LYS A 247 6.99 -1.90 -16.03
CA LYS A 247 6.51 -2.69 -17.16
C LYS A 247 4.98 -2.72 -17.17
N SER A 248 4.39 -2.59 -18.35
CA SER A 248 2.93 -2.46 -18.55
C SER A 248 2.19 -3.77 -18.82
N PHE A 249 2.87 -4.92 -18.77
CA PHE A 249 2.31 -6.22 -19.15
C PHE A 249 2.72 -7.32 -18.17
N ILE A 250 2.41 -7.11 -16.90
CA ILE A 250 2.70 -8.06 -15.82
C ILE A 250 1.48 -8.18 -14.92
N GLU A 251 1.01 -9.40 -14.71
CA GLU A 251 -0.15 -9.69 -13.87
C GLU A 251 0.28 -9.85 -12.41
N ASN A 252 1.26 -10.73 -12.15
CA ASN A 252 1.73 -11.02 -10.79
C ASN A 252 3.22 -10.78 -10.64
N LEU A 253 3.60 -10.20 -9.51
CA LEU A 253 4.98 -9.95 -9.13
C LEU A 253 5.30 -10.66 -7.82
N TYR A 254 6.36 -11.47 -7.86
CA TYR A 254 6.89 -12.21 -6.72
C TYR A 254 8.29 -11.72 -6.40
N LEU A 255 8.48 -11.22 -5.18
CA LEU A 255 9.73 -10.67 -4.69
C LEU A 255 10.24 -11.53 -3.56
N LEU A 256 11.53 -11.85 -3.61
CA LEU A 256 12.26 -12.49 -2.53
C LEU A 256 13.45 -11.60 -2.19
N TYR A 257 13.61 -11.29 -0.91
CA TYR A 257 14.72 -10.51 -0.41
C TYR A 257 15.58 -11.42 0.47
N SER A 258 16.86 -11.54 0.13
CA SER A 258 17.84 -12.13 1.03
C SER A 258 17.98 -11.27 2.28
N LYS A 259 18.56 -11.86 3.33
CA LYS A 259 19.02 -11.07 4.48
C LYS A 259 20.09 -10.05 4.08
#